data_AF-A0A2G5LND6-F1
#
_entry.id   AF-A0A2G5LND6-F1
#
_cell.length_a   1.000
_cell.length_b   1.000
_cell.length_c   1.000
_cell.angle_alpha   90.00
_cell.angle_beta   90.00
_cell.angle_gamma   90.00
#
_symmetry.space_group_name_H-M   'P 1'
#
loop_
_entity.id
_entity.type
_entity.pdbx_description
1 polymer ?
#
loop_
_entity_poly.entity_id
_entity_poly.type
_entity_poly.pdbx_seq_one_letter_code
_entity_poly.pdbx_strand_id
1 'polypeptide(L)' 'MSEQDFASRLVVNDKVFIERPSQAKAALKYAEIKTETEYVNFEKKLAVMNREETEYFLNQAQAT' A
#
# COMPACT_ATOMS: atom_id res chain seq x y z
N MET A 1 -11.72 0.53 10.09
CA MET A 1 -11.74 0.23 8.62
C MET A 1 -11.20 -1.17 8.37
N SER A 2 -11.69 -1.95 7.39
CA SER A 2 -11.12 -3.27 7.07
C SER A 2 -9.91 -3.19 6.13
N GLU A 3 -9.08 -4.23 6.09
CA GLU A 3 -7.93 -4.34 5.15
C GLU A 3 -8.39 -4.23 3.68
N GLN A 4 -9.54 -4.82 3.36
CA GLN A 4 -10.11 -4.80 2.01
C GLN A 4 -10.59 -3.40 1.60
N ASP A 5 -11.20 -2.66 2.53
CA ASP A 5 -11.63 -1.28 2.28
C ASP A 5 -10.41 -0.38 2.05
N PHE A 6 -9.38 -0.54 2.87
CA PHE A 6 -8.13 0.21 2.73
C PHE A 6 -7.41 -0.12 1.41
N ALA A 7 -7.29 -1.40 1.06
CA ALA A 7 -6.69 -1.84 -0.20
C ALA A 7 -7.44 -1.29 -1.42
N SER A 8 -8.78 -1.28 -1.37
CA SER A 8 -9.61 -0.72 -2.45
C SER A 8 -9.42 0.79 -2.59
N ARG A 9 -9.30 1.50 -1.47
CA ARG A 9 -9.02 2.94 -1.44
C ARG A 9 -7.66 3.28 -2.03
N LEU A 10 -6.62 2.51 -1.74
CA LEU A 10 -5.28 2.75 -2.31
C LEU A 10 -5.27 2.68 -3.83
N VAL A 11 -6.04 1.76 -4.42
CA VAL A 11 -6.12 1.57 -5.88
C VAL A 11 -6.79 2.74 -6.60
N VAL A 12 -7.71 3.44 -5.93
CA VAL A 12 -8.40 4.62 -6.50
C VAL A 12 -7.73 5.94 -6.13
N ASN A 13 -6.66 5.91 -5.33
CA ASN A 13 -5.92 7.11 -4.93
C ASN A 13 -4.87 7.45 -5.99
N ASP A 14 -5.08 8.55 -6.70
CA ASP A 14 -4.23 9.04 -7.80
C ASP A 14 -2.80 9.42 -7.36
N LYS A 15 -2.59 9.62 -6.06
CA LYS A 15 -1.27 9.90 -5.48
C LYS A 15 -0.47 8.64 -5.15
N VAL A 16 -1.10 7.46 -5.22
CA VAL A 16 -0.47 6.19 -4.87
C VAL A 16 -0.36 5.32 -6.11
N PHE A 17 0.87 4.87 -6.43
CA PHE A 17 1.12 4.02 -7.59
C PHE A 17 0.85 2.54 -7.30
N ILE A 18 -0.37 2.22 -6.85
CA ILE A 18 -0.85 0.85 -6.64
C ILE A 18 -2.03 0.59 -7.58
N GLU A 19 -1.92 -0.41 -8.44
CA GLU A 19 -2.90 -0.66 -9.50
C GLU A 19 -3.89 -1.78 -9.13
N ARG A 20 -3.56 -2.63 -8.16
CA ARG A 20 -4.37 -3.80 -7.80
C ARG A 20 -4.51 -3.99 -6.29
N PRO A 21 -5.68 -4.45 -5.80
CA PRO A 21 -5.85 -4.73 -4.38
C PRO A 21 -4.85 -5.76 -3.83
N SER A 22 -4.37 -6.70 -4.66
CA SER A 22 -3.35 -7.68 -4.25
C SER A 22 -2.00 -7.04 -3.93
N GLN A 23 -1.60 -5.99 -4.65
CA GLN A 23 -0.39 -5.22 -4.37
C GLN A 23 -0.51 -4.50 -3.03
N ALA A 24 -1.66 -3.86 -2.77
CA ALA A 24 -1.94 -3.24 -1.48
C ALA A 24 -1.90 -4.27 -0.33
N LYS A 25 -2.48 -5.47 -0.50
CA LYS A 25 -2.42 -6.53 0.52
C LYS A 25 -0.99 -7.01 0.80
N ALA A 26 -0.19 -7.24 -0.25
CA ALA A 26 1.21 -7.62 -0.11
C ALA A 26 2.01 -6.53 0.64
N ALA A 27 1.81 -5.27 0.24
CA ALA A 27 2.37 -4.09 0.86
C ALA A 27 2.04 -3.98 2.37
N LEU A 28 0.78 -4.22 2.74
CA LEU A 28 0.34 -4.22 4.14
C LEU A 28 0.99 -5.33 4.96
N LYS A 29 1.05 -6.54 4.40
CA LYS A 29 1.67 -7.70 5.06
C LYS A 29 3.17 -7.47 5.27
N TYR A 30 3.86 -6.96 4.25
CA TYR A 30 5.28 -6.65 4.31
C TYR A 30 5.61 -5.54 5.30
N ALA A 31 4.75 -4.52 5.40
CA ALA A 31 4.89 -3.43 6.36
C ALA A 31 4.30 -3.74 7.76
N GLU A 32 3.82 -4.97 7.99
CA GLU A 32 3.24 -5.45 9.24
C GLU A 32 2.12 -4.57 9.84
N ILE A 33 1.36 -3.90 8.98
CA ILE A 33 0.32 -2.92 9.35
C ILE A 33 -0.92 -3.64 9.91
N LYS A 34 -1.35 -3.33 11.14
CA LYS A 34 -2.46 -4.03 11.81
C LYS A 34 -3.56 -3.11 12.35
N THR A 35 -3.32 -1.81 12.39
CA THR A 35 -4.25 -0.83 12.99
C THR A 35 -4.67 0.26 12.02
N GLU A 36 -5.79 0.91 12.31
CA GLU A 36 -6.34 1.98 11.48
C GLU A 36 -5.42 3.21 11.40
N THR A 37 -4.74 3.55 12.50
CA THR A 37 -3.75 4.64 12.52
C THR A 37 -2.57 4.34 11.60
N GLU A 38 -2.10 3.09 11.60
CA GLU A 38 -1.00 2.65 10.74
C GLU A 38 -1.39 2.66 9.26
N TYR A 39 -2.63 2.30 8.91
CA TYR A 39 -3.14 2.43 7.53
C TYR A 39 -3.02 3.87 7.02
N VAL A 40 -3.43 4.86 7.80
CA VAL A 40 -3.36 6.28 7.42
C VAL A 40 -1.89 6.73 7.24
N ASN A 41 -1.01 6.31 8.14
CA ASN A 41 0.41 6.63 8.03
C ASN A 41 1.06 5.95 6.82
N PHE A 42 0.66 4.71 6.54
CA PHE A 42 1.14 3.93 5.41
C PHE A 42 0.71 4.55 4.07
N GLU A 43 -0.55 4.96 3.96
CA GLU A 43 -1.04 5.66 2.77
C GLU A 43 -0.30 6.98 2.53
N LYS A 44 -0.05 7.77 3.59
CA LYS A 44 0.77 8.99 3.47
C LYS A 44 2.18 8.69 2.98
N LYS A 45 2.78 7.59 3.45
CA LYS A 45 4.11 7.15 3.01
C LYS A 45 4.10 6.74 1.54
N LEU A 46 3.08 6.02 1.09
CA LEU A 46 2.92 5.65 -0.32
C LEU A 46 2.64 6.86 -1.21
N ALA A 47 1.88 7.84 -0.72
CA ALA A 47 1.51 9.03 -1.48
C ALA A 47 2.67 10.01 -1.74
N VAL A 48 3.79 9.85 -1.04
CA VAL A 48 5.03 10.62 -1.28
C VAL A 48 6.05 9.85 -2.10
N MET A 49 5.85 8.55 -2.32
CA MET A 49 6.70 7.74 -3.19
C MET A 49 6.40 8.06 -4.64
N ASN A 50 7.45 8.15 -5.45
CA ASN A 50 7.29 8.15 -6.89
C ASN A 50 7.00 6.72 -7.42
N ARG A 51 6.75 6.61 -8.73
CA ARG A 51 6.40 5.33 -9.35
C ARG A 51 7.49 4.27 -9.17
N GLU A 52 8.76 4.63 -9.37
CA GLU A 52 9.90 3.71 -9.27
C GLU A 52 10.10 3.21 -7.83
N GLU A 53 10.00 4.10 -6.85
CA GLU A 53 10.06 3.76 -5.43
C GLU A 53 8.93 2.82 -5.02
N THR A 54 7.72 3.06 -5.53
CA THR A 54 6.55 2.22 -5.26
C THR A 54 6.72 0.84 -5.89
N GLU A 55 7.17 0.77 -7.16
CA GLU A 55 7.44 -0.49 -7.84
C GLU A 55 8.53 -1.31 -7.12
N TYR A 56 9.62 -0.66 -6.68
CA TYR A 56 10.66 -1.32 -5.89
C TYR A 56 10.12 -1.89 -4.58
N PHE A 57 9.34 -1.10 -3.83
CA PHE A 57 8.72 -1.53 -2.59
C PHE A 57 7.75 -2.71 -2.79
N LEU A 58 6.92 -2.66 -3.84
CA LEU A 58 6.00 -3.73 -4.18
C LEU A 58 6.71 -5.02 -4.58
N ASN A 59 7.84 -4.92 -5.29
CA ASN A 59 8.66 -6.08 -5.65
C ASN A 59 9.26 -6.76 -4.41
N GLN A 60 9.74 -5.98 -3.42
CA GLN A 60 10.19 -6.51 -2.13
C GLN A 60 9.06 -7.23 -1.38
N ALA A 61 7.87 -6.62 -1.37
CA ALA A 61 6.70 -7.17 -0.69
C ALA A 61 6.17 -8.48 -1.33
N GLN A 62 6.31 -8.66 -2.65
CA GLN A 62 5.90 -9.88 -3.35
C GLN A 62 6.91 -11.02 -3.27
N ALA A 63 8.20 -10.71 -3.05
CA ALA A 63 9.25 -11.70 -2.91
C ALA A 63 9.28 -12.41 -1.54
N THR A 64 8.41 -12.01 -0.62
CA THR A 64 8.30 -12.51 0.77
C THR A 64 7.04 -13.34 0.98
#